data_AF-A0A2S4VH77-F1
#
_entry.id   AF-A0A2S4VH77-F1
#
_cell.length_a   1.000
_cell.length_b   1.000
_cell.length_c   1.000
_cell.angle_alpha   90.00
_cell.angle_beta   90.00
_cell.angle_gamma   90.00
#
_symmetry.space_group_name_H-M   'P 1'
#
loop_
_entity.id
_entity.type
_entity.pdbx_description
1 polymer ?
#
loop_
_entity_poly.entity_id
_entity_poly.type
_entity_poly.pdbx_seq_one_letter_code
_entity_poly.pdbx_strand_id
1 'polypeptide(L)'
;MKPTGQPCKFFRIKLNSLGAATCRARPTAEISNLQVMASQTITIPITLDFQITVGYSKPSIGKLAKPEPNEVLPIGRAFQFHASRVLNNWTLSEQEDAIAKELEAAKNDSSSDLGEEVDDGVGDEPESRYLLELDPRDWKNQDQYAVLGLSSLRWKATPDQIKRAHRKKVLRHHPDKKAGQAGNANDDSFFKCISKANKYHNIPAYETLSDPVKRRQIDSVDEEIDDGDIPSEKEVNASPEAFFKLYSPVFEREARFSLKQPVPSIGDNNSTREEVEDFYDFWLKFDSWRSFEWKDKDANEGSDSRTEKRHIENKNRSERERRKKEDNARRRNLVETALSLDPRMKRFKTEERLAREAKRKGPNVTGSTPAALSAEQIKEKEEAELKAKQELEKTNEESKSAKEAAKKAKEAAKKNLKKEKKTIQAIVTSSNYFSADGESVNASIIEGQLSELDLLFANLEPEDVTELRKEMESNHGQGKPAVKAVIIRFASKVSDANEGTFKQFV
;
A
#
# COMPACT_ATOMS: atom_id res chain seq x y z
N MET A 1 -38.61 -37.03 3.55
CA MET A 1 -37.39 -36.86 4.35
C MET A 1 -37.51 -35.55 5.11
N LYS A 2 -37.71 -35.62 6.43
CA LYS A 2 -37.69 -34.48 7.36
C LYS A 2 -36.24 -34.12 7.68
N PRO A 3 -35.86 -32.84 7.83
CA PRO A 3 -34.62 -32.49 8.52
C PRO A 3 -34.89 -32.44 10.03
N THR A 4 -34.33 -33.42 10.75
CA THR A 4 -34.31 -33.50 12.21
C THR A 4 -33.15 -32.65 12.75
N GLY A 5 -33.46 -31.58 13.47
CA GLY A 5 -32.49 -30.81 14.24
C GLY A 5 -32.16 -31.50 15.57
N GLN A 6 -30.88 -31.77 15.80
CA GLN A 6 -30.34 -32.21 17.09
C GLN A 6 -30.21 -31.03 18.07
N PRO A 7 -30.60 -31.17 19.34
CA PRO A 7 -30.38 -30.16 20.37
C PRO A 7 -29.02 -30.29 21.06
N CYS A 8 -28.42 -29.14 21.37
CA CYS A 8 -27.16 -28.96 22.09
C CYS A 8 -27.18 -29.55 23.50
N LYS A 9 -26.14 -30.32 23.83
CA LYS A 9 -25.88 -30.89 25.16
C LYS A 9 -25.25 -29.83 26.08
N PHE A 10 -25.96 -29.42 27.13
CA PHE A 10 -25.35 -28.73 28.27
C PHE A 10 -24.90 -29.74 29.33
N PHE A 11 -23.62 -29.71 29.66
CA PHE A 11 -23.00 -30.50 30.72
C PHE A 11 -23.49 -30.00 32.09
N ARG A 12 -23.99 -30.94 32.91
CA ARG A 12 -24.47 -30.71 34.28
C ARG A 12 -23.37 -31.16 35.24
N ILE A 13 -22.70 -30.21 35.89
CA ILE A 13 -21.73 -30.51 36.96
C ILE A 13 -22.51 -30.80 38.24
N LYS A 14 -22.32 -32.00 38.78
CA LYS A 14 -22.78 -32.43 40.11
C LYS A 14 -21.90 -31.77 41.16
N LEU A 15 -22.50 -31.05 42.11
CA LEU A 15 -21.88 -30.80 43.42
C LEU A 15 -22.52 -31.74 44.44
N ASN A 16 -21.65 -32.52 45.08
CA ASN A 16 -22.00 -33.53 46.06
C ASN A 16 -22.40 -32.92 47.40
N SER A 17 -23.27 -33.67 48.07
CA SER A 17 -23.70 -33.65 49.45
C SER A 17 -22.66 -33.19 50.48
N LEU A 18 -23.12 -32.46 51.49
CA LEU A 18 -22.65 -32.57 52.88
C LEU A 18 -23.72 -32.06 53.86
N GLY A 19 -24.08 -32.93 54.80
CA GLY A 19 -24.38 -32.54 56.18
C GLY A 19 -25.77 -32.02 56.50
N ALA A 20 -26.70 -32.93 56.77
CA ALA A 20 -27.86 -32.66 57.61
C ALA A 20 -27.40 -32.40 59.06
N ALA A 21 -27.83 -31.29 59.65
CA ALA A 21 -27.85 -31.09 61.09
C ALA A 21 -29.15 -30.38 61.48
N THR A 22 -30.09 -31.16 62.01
CA THR A 22 -31.26 -30.71 62.73
C THR A 22 -30.85 -30.15 64.09
N CYS A 23 -31.34 -28.98 64.49
CA CYS A 23 -31.87 -28.75 65.84
C CYS A 23 -32.63 -27.43 65.98
N ARG A 24 -33.70 -27.52 66.78
CA ARG A 24 -34.72 -26.53 67.13
C ARG A 24 -34.16 -25.23 67.73
N ALA A 25 -34.78 -24.09 67.41
CA ALA A 25 -35.73 -23.39 68.30
C ALA A 25 -36.06 -22.01 67.72
N ARG A 26 -37.36 -21.70 67.63
CA ARG A 26 -37.91 -20.45 67.12
C ARG A 26 -38.34 -19.61 68.33
N PRO A 27 -37.93 -18.34 68.49
CA PRO A 27 -38.69 -17.38 69.27
C PRO A 27 -39.59 -16.61 68.32
N THR A 28 -40.89 -16.72 68.56
CA THR A 28 -41.94 -15.84 68.03
C THR A 28 -41.73 -14.43 68.55
N ALA A 29 -41.57 -13.45 67.66
CA ALA A 29 -41.79 -12.05 67.95
C ALA A 29 -42.79 -11.50 66.93
N GLU A 30 -44.00 -11.28 67.42
CA GLU A 30 -45.06 -10.55 66.73
C GLU A 30 -44.61 -9.11 66.49
N ILE A 31 -44.66 -8.67 65.22
CA ILE A 31 -44.73 -7.25 64.89
C ILE A 31 -46.01 -7.08 64.08
N SER A 32 -47.09 -6.82 64.81
CA SER A 32 -48.35 -6.29 64.28
C SER A 32 -48.17 -4.82 63.88
N ASN A 33 -48.91 -4.41 62.84
CA ASN A 33 -49.13 -3.06 62.34
C ASN A 33 -48.19 -2.54 61.24
N LEU A 34 -48.52 -2.89 59.99
CA LEU A 34 -48.55 -1.87 58.93
C LEU A 34 -49.91 -1.93 58.21
N GLN A 35 -50.68 -0.88 58.44
CA GLN A 35 -51.95 -0.58 57.80
C GLN A 35 -51.74 -0.37 56.31
N VAL A 36 -52.37 -1.21 55.47
CA VAL A 36 -52.40 -1.06 54.02
C VAL A 36 -53.25 0.17 53.66
N MET A 37 -52.63 1.21 53.14
CA MET A 37 -53.33 2.36 52.55
C MET A 37 -53.94 1.91 51.22
N ALA A 38 -55.27 1.94 51.13
CA ALA A 38 -56.02 1.62 49.92
C ALA A 38 -55.78 2.68 48.83
N SER A 39 -55.22 2.26 47.70
CA SER A 39 -55.08 3.10 46.50
C SER A 39 -56.45 3.31 45.86
N GLN A 40 -56.96 4.55 45.86
CA GLN A 40 -58.16 4.93 45.11
C GLN A 40 -57.80 5.16 43.63
N THR A 41 -58.41 4.38 42.74
CA THR A 41 -58.30 4.57 41.29
C THR A 41 -59.42 5.49 40.81
N ILE A 42 -59.09 6.69 40.35
CA ILE A 42 -60.03 7.60 39.69
C ILE A 42 -60.00 7.30 38.19
N THR A 43 -61.15 6.95 37.60
CA THR A 43 -61.29 6.72 36.15
C THR A 43 -61.86 7.98 35.50
N ILE A 44 -61.08 8.62 34.62
CA ILE A 44 -61.53 9.75 33.80
C ILE A 44 -62.03 9.18 32.46
N PRO A 45 -63.27 9.47 32.04
CA PRO A 45 -63.77 9.02 30.74
C PRO A 45 -63.17 9.89 29.64
N ILE A 46 -62.26 9.34 28.85
CA ILE A 46 -61.78 9.96 27.60
C ILE A 46 -62.51 9.26 26.44
N THR A 47 -63.36 10.00 25.75
CA THR A 47 -63.93 9.59 24.46
C THR A 47 -62.95 9.99 23.35
N LEU A 48 -62.36 9.00 22.68
CA LEU A 48 -61.52 9.22 21.51
C LEU A 48 -62.36 8.95 20.25
N ASP A 49 -62.77 10.02 19.56
CA ASP A 49 -63.41 9.93 18.25
C ASP A 49 -62.35 9.79 17.15
N PHE A 50 -61.92 8.56 16.87
CA PHE A 50 -61.28 8.24 15.60
C PHE A 50 -61.91 6.99 14.99
N GLN A 51 -62.51 7.15 13.81
CA GLN A 51 -63.02 6.04 13.01
C GLN A 51 -61.84 5.28 12.39
N ILE A 52 -61.59 4.06 12.89
CA ILE A 52 -60.63 3.12 12.30
C ILE A 52 -61.24 2.60 10.99
N THR A 53 -60.78 3.10 9.85
CA THR A 53 -61.28 2.75 8.50
C THR A 53 -60.57 1.55 7.86
N VAL A 54 -60.02 0.64 8.66
CA VAL A 54 -59.48 -0.63 8.15
C VAL A 54 -59.76 -1.75 9.15
N GLY A 55 -60.31 -2.85 8.63
CA GLY A 55 -60.89 -3.97 9.38
C GLY A 55 -60.01 -4.52 10.50
N TYR A 56 -60.17 -3.96 11.69
CA TYR A 56 -59.60 -4.52 12.92
C TYR A 56 -60.55 -5.60 13.45
N SER A 57 -60.18 -6.86 13.21
CA SER A 57 -60.79 -7.98 13.93
C SER A 57 -60.14 -8.07 15.30
N LYS A 58 -60.94 -7.96 16.37
CA LYS A 58 -60.48 -8.12 17.75
C LYS A 58 -59.89 -9.53 17.88
N PRO A 59 -58.58 -9.69 18.16
CA PRO A 59 -58.02 -11.03 18.32
C PRO A 59 -58.72 -11.71 19.50
N SER A 60 -59.18 -12.94 19.30
CA SER A 60 -59.78 -13.73 20.38
C SER A 60 -58.68 -14.02 21.40
N ILE A 61 -58.69 -13.30 22.53
CA ILE A 61 -57.83 -13.63 23.65
C ILE A 61 -58.34 -14.97 24.19
N GLY A 62 -57.59 -16.04 23.93
CA GLY A 62 -57.84 -17.35 24.52
C GLY A 62 -57.88 -17.25 26.04
N LYS A 63 -58.60 -18.17 26.69
CA LYS A 63 -58.73 -18.22 28.17
C LYS A 63 -57.35 -18.07 28.82
N LEU A 64 -57.17 -17.04 29.64
CA LEU A 64 -55.96 -16.84 30.43
C LEU A 64 -55.73 -18.08 31.30
N ALA A 65 -54.51 -18.62 31.27
CA ALA A 65 -54.14 -19.75 32.11
C ALA A 65 -54.27 -19.37 33.60
N LYS A 66 -54.59 -20.34 34.45
CA LYS A 66 -54.59 -20.13 35.90
C LYS A 66 -53.19 -19.66 36.35
N PRO A 67 -53.07 -18.70 37.29
CA PRO A 67 -51.77 -18.25 37.76
C PRO A 67 -51.02 -19.43 38.40
N GLU A 68 -49.86 -19.75 37.83
CA GLU A 68 -48.96 -20.74 38.40
C GLU A 68 -48.01 -20.05 39.39
N PRO A 69 -47.86 -20.55 40.62
CA PRO A 69 -46.88 -20.03 41.56
C PRO A 69 -45.48 -20.37 41.05
N ASN A 70 -44.75 -19.36 40.59
CA ASN A 70 -43.33 -19.49 40.26
C ASN A 70 -42.49 -19.07 41.48
N GLU A 71 -41.57 -19.93 41.89
CA GLU A 71 -40.58 -19.59 42.90
C GLU A 71 -39.59 -18.56 42.32
N VAL A 72 -39.61 -17.35 42.86
CA VAL A 72 -38.67 -16.29 42.47
C VAL A 72 -37.43 -16.43 43.34
N LEU A 73 -36.32 -16.82 42.71
CA LEU A 73 -35.02 -16.82 43.37
C LEU A 73 -34.44 -15.40 43.37
N PRO A 74 -33.95 -14.90 44.51
CA PRO A 74 -33.28 -13.60 44.54
C PRO A 74 -31.95 -13.72 43.79
N ILE A 75 -31.84 -13.03 42.66
CA ILE A 75 -30.63 -12.96 41.84
C ILE A 75 -30.16 -11.52 41.73
N GLY A 76 -28.84 -11.32 41.66
CA GLY A 76 -28.23 -10.01 41.43
C GLY A 76 -27.26 -9.58 42.52
N ARG A 77 -26.49 -8.52 42.21
CA ARG A 77 -25.40 -8.02 43.06
C ARG A 77 -25.86 -7.63 44.47
N ALA A 78 -27.02 -6.99 44.59
CA ALA A 78 -27.57 -6.58 45.89
C ALA A 78 -27.86 -7.79 46.80
N PHE A 79 -28.39 -8.89 46.25
CA PHE A 79 -28.61 -10.12 47.00
C PHE A 79 -27.28 -10.80 47.36
N GLN A 80 -26.33 -10.85 46.43
CA GLN A 80 -24.99 -11.40 46.70
C GLN A 80 -24.28 -10.62 47.81
N PHE A 81 -24.35 -9.28 47.82
CA PHE A 81 -23.79 -8.47 48.89
C PHE A 81 -24.50 -8.73 50.21
N HIS A 82 -25.84 -8.76 50.23
CA HIS A 82 -26.56 -9.10 51.45
C HIS A 82 -26.20 -10.49 51.96
N ALA A 83 -26.12 -11.50 51.09
CA ALA A 83 -25.77 -12.87 51.42
C ALA A 83 -24.33 -12.98 51.96
N SER A 84 -23.35 -12.37 51.29
CA SER A 84 -21.96 -12.34 51.76
C SER A 84 -21.83 -11.66 53.12
N ARG A 85 -22.59 -10.59 53.36
CA ARG A 85 -22.60 -9.89 54.65
C ARG A 85 -23.14 -10.78 55.77
N VAL A 86 -24.25 -11.49 55.52
CA VAL A 86 -24.87 -12.40 56.48
C VAL A 86 -24.01 -13.65 56.72
N LEU A 87 -23.42 -14.24 55.67
CA LEU A 87 -22.60 -15.45 55.78
C LEU A 87 -21.28 -15.18 56.51
N ASN A 88 -20.65 -14.03 56.25
CA ASN A 88 -19.36 -13.69 56.84
C ASN A 88 -19.48 -12.86 58.14
N ASN A 89 -20.70 -12.57 58.60
CA ASN A 89 -20.98 -11.68 59.74
C ASN A 89 -20.28 -10.31 59.63
N TRP A 90 -20.21 -9.76 58.42
CA TRP A 90 -19.58 -8.46 58.19
C TRP A 90 -20.50 -7.30 58.55
N THR A 91 -19.91 -6.21 59.01
CA THR A 91 -20.55 -4.90 59.01
C THR A 91 -20.62 -4.31 57.60
N LEU A 92 -21.40 -3.25 57.40
CA LEU A 92 -21.44 -2.55 56.10
C LEU A 92 -20.07 -2.01 55.70
N SER A 93 -19.32 -1.45 56.64
CA SER A 93 -17.98 -0.90 56.40
C SER A 93 -16.99 -1.98 55.94
N GLU A 94 -16.96 -3.14 56.60
CA GLU A 94 -16.06 -4.23 56.22
C GLU A 94 -16.39 -4.83 54.86
N GLN A 95 -17.68 -4.83 54.48
CA GLN A 95 -18.10 -5.22 53.15
C GLN A 95 -17.68 -4.20 52.08
N GLU A 96 -17.79 -2.90 52.39
CA GLU A 96 -17.31 -1.83 51.49
C GLU A 96 -15.80 -1.91 51.30
N ASP A 97 -15.03 -2.16 52.36
CA ASP A 97 -13.58 -2.37 52.30
C ASP A 97 -13.21 -3.62 51.49
N ALA A 98 -13.96 -4.72 51.64
CA ALA A 98 -13.76 -5.93 50.85
C ALA A 98 -14.06 -5.72 49.36
N ILE A 99 -15.13 -4.98 49.03
CA ILE A 99 -15.47 -4.60 47.66
C ILE A 99 -14.41 -3.67 47.08
N ALA A 100 -13.93 -2.70 47.85
CA ALA A 100 -12.86 -1.79 47.44
C ALA A 100 -11.57 -2.57 47.15
N LYS A 101 -11.21 -3.51 48.02
CA LYS A 101 -10.06 -4.40 47.83
C LYS A 101 -10.20 -5.33 46.63
N GLU A 102 -11.40 -5.86 46.37
CA GLU A 102 -11.69 -6.67 45.18
C GLU A 102 -11.62 -5.83 43.89
N LEU A 103 -12.08 -4.58 43.93
CA LEU A 103 -11.94 -3.62 42.83
C LEU A 103 -10.49 -3.21 42.59
N GLU A 104 -9.71 -2.99 43.65
CA GLU A 104 -8.27 -2.75 43.55
C GLU A 104 -7.52 -3.98 43.03
N ALA A 105 -7.87 -5.18 43.52
CA ALA A 105 -7.34 -6.42 43.01
C ALA A 105 -7.67 -6.61 41.53
N ALA A 106 -8.91 -6.34 41.08
CA ALA A 106 -9.29 -6.42 39.68
C ALA A 106 -8.61 -5.36 38.79
N LYS A 107 -8.34 -4.15 39.34
CA LYS A 107 -7.53 -3.14 38.64
C LYS A 107 -6.08 -3.59 38.51
N ASN A 108 -5.52 -4.20 39.53
CA ASN A 108 -4.17 -4.76 39.50
C ASN A 108 -4.10 -6.02 38.63
N ASP A 109 -5.18 -6.81 38.55
CA ASP A 109 -5.26 -7.98 37.67
C ASP A 109 -5.35 -7.57 36.20
N SER A 110 -5.95 -6.41 35.91
CA SER A 110 -5.90 -5.81 34.57
C SER A 110 -4.51 -5.30 34.16
N SER A 111 -3.60 -5.09 35.12
CA SER A 111 -2.19 -4.82 34.83
C SER A 111 -1.31 -6.08 34.89
N SER A 112 -1.76 -7.16 35.54
CA SER A 112 -1.09 -8.47 35.60
C SER A 112 -1.64 -9.55 34.64
N ASP A 113 -2.60 -9.25 33.76
CA ASP A 113 -2.82 -9.99 32.49
C ASP A 113 -1.68 -9.75 31.47
N LEU A 114 -0.55 -9.25 31.95
CA LEU A 114 0.74 -9.64 31.44
C LEU A 114 1.05 -11.00 32.07
N GLY A 115 0.59 -12.06 31.40
CA GLY A 115 1.27 -13.34 31.51
C GLY A 115 2.78 -13.10 31.42
N GLU A 116 3.56 -13.97 32.03
CA GLU A 116 5.03 -14.01 32.01
C GLU A 116 5.56 -14.18 30.56
N GLU A 117 5.20 -13.24 29.69
CA GLU A 117 5.70 -13.05 28.34
C GLU A 117 6.95 -12.20 28.51
N VAL A 118 8.07 -12.78 28.11
CA VAL A 118 9.38 -12.14 28.04
C VAL A 118 9.23 -10.68 27.59
N ASP A 119 9.57 -9.73 28.46
CA ASP A 119 9.57 -8.31 28.12
C ASP A 119 10.75 -8.06 27.17
N ASP A 120 10.54 -8.37 25.90
CA ASP A 120 11.53 -8.31 24.83
C ASP A 120 11.99 -6.87 24.50
N GLY A 121 11.68 -5.87 25.34
CA GLY A 121 11.95 -4.43 25.08
C GLY A 121 11.10 -3.84 23.94
N VAL A 122 10.09 -4.56 23.47
CA VAL A 122 9.24 -4.18 22.34
C VAL A 122 8.42 -2.93 22.69
N GLY A 123 8.57 -1.87 21.88
CA GLY A 123 7.87 -0.60 22.05
C GLY A 123 8.55 0.41 22.98
N ASP A 124 9.72 0.09 23.54
CA ASP A 124 10.45 0.97 24.48
C ASP A 124 11.51 1.86 23.80
N GLU A 125 11.57 1.84 22.46
CA GLU A 125 12.44 2.69 21.67
C GLU A 125 12.16 4.19 21.95
N PRO A 126 13.22 5.00 22.21
CA PRO A 126 13.07 6.41 22.53
C PRO A 126 12.48 7.17 21.34
N GLU A 127 11.49 8.02 21.62
CA GLU A 127 10.88 8.84 20.59
C GLU A 127 11.83 9.99 20.22
N SER A 128 12.27 10.03 18.96
CA SER A 128 13.07 11.17 18.49
C SER A 128 12.20 12.44 18.47
N ARG A 129 12.84 13.60 18.59
CA ARG A 129 12.15 14.90 18.50
C ARG A 129 11.32 15.03 17.21
N TYR A 130 11.85 14.50 16.10
CA TYR A 130 11.16 14.49 14.82
C TYR A 130 9.87 13.65 14.84
N LEU A 131 9.88 12.48 15.52
CA LEU A 131 8.70 11.64 15.63
C LEU A 131 7.57 12.31 16.43
N LEU A 132 7.93 13.06 17.49
CA LEU A 132 6.96 13.78 18.32
C LEU A 132 6.31 14.96 17.58
N GLU A 133 7.04 15.60 16.67
CA GLU A 133 6.58 16.75 15.88
C GLU A 133 5.80 16.35 14.59
N LEU A 134 5.50 15.05 14.40
CA LEU A 134 4.75 14.55 13.24
C LEU A 134 3.32 15.10 13.17
N ASP A 135 2.88 15.51 11.97
CA ASP A 135 1.50 15.96 11.71
C ASP A 135 0.57 14.75 11.45
N PRO A 136 -0.50 14.54 12.25
CA PRO A 136 -1.48 13.48 12.02
C PRO A 136 -2.11 13.45 10.62
N ARG A 137 -2.14 14.60 9.93
CA ARG A 137 -2.72 14.69 8.58
C ARG A 137 -1.89 13.98 7.53
N ASP A 138 -0.57 13.93 7.72
CA ASP A 138 0.38 13.31 6.80
C ASP A 138 0.71 11.86 7.17
N TRP A 139 -0.21 11.16 7.83
CA TRP A 139 -0.02 9.79 8.30
C TRP A 139 0.51 8.84 7.22
N LYS A 140 0.12 9.02 5.95
CA LYS A 140 0.49 8.13 4.84
C LYS A 140 1.99 8.11 4.51
N ASN A 141 2.69 9.22 4.78
CA ASN A 141 4.12 9.37 4.54
C ASN A 141 4.95 9.13 5.81
N GLN A 142 4.32 8.80 6.94
CA GLN A 142 5.02 8.49 8.18
C GLN A 142 5.46 7.03 8.21
N ASP A 143 6.57 6.78 8.90
CA ASP A 143 6.97 5.42 9.25
C ASP A 143 6.10 4.89 10.39
N GLN A 144 5.13 4.04 10.04
CA GLN A 144 4.20 3.46 11.00
C GLN A 144 4.88 2.55 12.04
N TYR A 145 5.99 1.91 11.66
CA TYR A 145 6.75 1.07 12.59
C TYR A 145 7.49 1.94 13.61
N ALA A 146 8.11 3.04 13.17
CA ALA A 146 8.77 3.98 14.08
C ALA A 146 7.77 4.66 15.04
N VAL A 147 6.57 5.01 14.57
CA VAL A 147 5.51 5.60 15.42
C VAL A 147 5.09 4.65 16.56
N LEU A 148 5.05 3.34 16.32
CA LEU A 148 4.77 2.34 17.35
C LEU A 148 6.00 1.93 18.19
N GLY A 149 7.21 2.36 17.83
CA GLY A 149 8.46 1.90 18.47
C GLY A 149 8.82 0.46 18.10
N LEU A 150 8.58 0.09 16.84
CA LEU A 150 8.88 -1.21 16.24
C LEU A 150 9.89 -1.06 15.10
N SER A 151 10.72 -0.02 15.11
CA SER A 151 11.67 0.25 14.01
C SER A 151 12.72 -0.87 13.88
N SER A 152 13.10 -1.51 14.99
CA SER A 152 13.99 -2.68 14.99
C SER A 152 13.37 -3.95 14.39
N LEU A 153 12.08 -4.20 14.64
CA LEU A 153 11.40 -5.43 14.22
C LEU A 153 10.76 -5.31 12.82
N ARG A 154 10.21 -4.15 12.46
CA ARG A 154 9.47 -3.86 11.21
C ARG A 154 8.55 -5.02 10.79
N TRP A 155 8.78 -5.57 9.60
CA TRP A 155 8.04 -6.68 9.00
C TRP A 155 8.14 -8.00 9.80
N LYS A 156 9.17 -8.18 10.65
CA LYS A 156 9.32 -9.36 11.51
C LYS A 156 8.43 -9.30 12.76
N ALA A 157 7.83 -8.16 13.07
CA ALA A 157 7.00 -7.99 14.25
C ALA A 157 5.77 -8.90 14.22
N THR A 158 5.52 -9.64 15.30
CA THR A 158 4.31 -10.48 15.42
C THR A 158 3.08 -9.62 15.70
N PRO A 159 1.86 -10.10 15.39
CA PRO A 159 0.63 -9.37 15.71
C PRO A 159 0.51 -9.03 17.20
N ASP A 160 1.03 -9.88 18.09
CA ASP A 160 0.96 -9.64 19.53
C ASP A 160 2.00 -8.61 19.98
N GLN A 161 3.20 -8.61 19.40
CA GLN A 161 4.18 -7.53 19.59
C GLN A 161 3.62 -6.18 19.16
N ILE A 162 2.89 -6.11 18.04
CA ILE A 162 2.24 -4.88 17.57
C ILE A 162 1.18 -4.39 18.56
N LYS A 163 0.35 -5.30 19.11
CA LYS A 163 -0.63 -4.96 20.16
C LYS A 163 0.05 -4.47 21.43
N ARG A 164 1.11 -5.14 21.89
CA ARG A 164 1.87 -4.77 23.10
C ARG A 164 2.50 -3.39 22.94
N ALA A 165 3.19 -3.14 21.83
CA ALA A 165 3.80 -1.85 21.51
C ALA A 165 2.76 -0.72 21.48
N HIS A 166 1.63 -0.94 20.80
CA HIS A 166 0.53 0.02 20.78
C HIS A 166 0.00 0.33 22.19
N ARG A 167 -0.28 -0.70 23.02
CA ARG A 167 -0.73 -0.49 24.42
C ARG A 167 0.28 0.35 25.22
N LYS A 168 1.58 0.01 25.14
CA LYS A 168 2.65 0.76 25.81
C LYS A 168 2.67 2.24 25.35
N LYS A 169 2.63 2.50 24.04
CA LYS A 169 2.67 3.88 23.48
C LYS A 169 1.41 4.69 23.81
N VAL A 170 0.23 4.08 23.77
CA VAL A 170 -1.03 4.73 24.18
C VAL A 170 -0.96 5.16 25.65
N LEU A 171 -0.49 4.30 26.56
CA LEU A 171 -0.36 4.63 27.98
C LEU A 171 0.69 5.70 28.28
N ARG A 172 1.76 5.76 27.48
CA ARG A 172 2.83 6.78 27.60
C ARG A 172 2.38 8.14 27.10
N HIS A 173 1.68 8.20 25.96
CA HIS A 173 1.33 9.46 25.30
C HIS A 173 -0.15 9.85 25.43
N HIS A 174 -0.91 9.20 26.33
CA HIS A 174 -2.32 9.53 26.53
C HIS A 174 -2.51 11.00 26.94
N PRO A 175 -3.45 11.75 26.33
CA PRO A 175 -3.67 13.16 26.62
C PRO A 175 -3.98 13.42 28.10
N ASP A 176 -4.73 12.52 28.74
CA ASP A 176 -5.08 12.60 30.17
C ASP A 176 -3.85 12.58 31.10
N LYS A 177 -2.82 11.78 30.77
CA LYS A 177 -1.58 11.68 31.57
C LYS A 177 -0.63 12.85 31.30
N LYS A 178 -0.61 13.34 30.07
CA LYS A 178 0.18 14.52 29.66
C LYS A 178 -0.42 15.84 30.20
N ALA A 179 -1.74 15.92 30.37
CA ALA A 179 -2.40 17.10 30.94
C ALA A 179 -1.99 17.40 32.39
N GLY A 180 -1.55 16.37 33.14
CA GLY A 180 -1.00 16.51 34.50
C GLY A 180 0.47 16.97 34.56
N GLN A 181 1.20 16.92 33.44
CA GLN A 181 2.57 17.45 33.34
C GLN A 181 2.53 18.86 32.76
N ALA A 182 2.73 19.85 33.64
CA ALA A 182 2.71 21.27 33.30
C ALA A 182 3.65 21.60 32.12
N GLY A 183 3.09 21.96 30.96
CA GLY A 183 3.84 22.55 29.83
C GLY A 183 3.39 22.15 28.43
N ASN A 184 2.80 20.95 28.23
CA ASN A 184 2.59 20.37 26.89
C ASN A 184 1.12 20.06 26.55
N ALA A 185 0.18 20.90 27.00
CA ALA A 185 -1.27 20.68 26.85
C ALA A 185 -1.79 20.68 25.39
N ASN A 186 -0.93 20.90 24.38
CA ASN A 186 -1.30 20.90 22.95
C ASN A 186 -0.61 19.79 22.13
N ASP A 187 0.17 18.90 22.77
CA ASP A 187 0.98 17.87 22.10
C ASP A 187 0.23 16.52 21.97
N ASP A 188 -1.01 16.61 21.48
CA ASP A 188 -1.89 15.48 21.16
C ASP A 188 -1.69 14.97 19.72
N SER A 189 -0.86 15.67 18.92
CA SER A 189 -0.50 15.29 17.55
C SER A 189 0.06 13.86 17.52
N PHE A 190 1.09 13.60 18.31
CA PHE A 190 1.72 12.28 18.33
C PHE A 190 0.75 11.17 18.79
N PHE A 191 -0.11 11.46 19.77
CA PHE A 191 -1.13 10.50 20.21
C PHE A 191 -2.13 10.17 19.09
N LYS A 192 -2.50 11.13 18.25
CA LYS A 192 -3.35 10.91 17.07
C LYS A 192 -2.65 10.08 15.99
N CYS A 193 -1.33 10.14 15.87
CA CYS A 193 -0.56 9.26 14.97
C CYS A 193 -0.51 7.80 15.51
N ILE A 194 -0.38 7.63 16.82
CA ILE A 194 -0.34 6.31 17.48
C ILE A 194 -1.71 5.62 17.46
N SER A 195 -2.75 6.36 17.86
CA SER A 195 -4.03 5.80 18.31
C SER A 195 -5.17 6.16 17.36
N LYS A 196 -6.20 5.32 17.38
CA LYS A 196 -7.42 5.43 16.57
C LYS A 196 -8.24 6.66 16.96
N ALA A 197 -7.84 7.83 16.47
CA ALA A 197 -8.48 9.09 16.82
C ALA A 197 -9.47 9.53 15.73
N ASN A 198 -10.72 9.14 15.96
CA ASN A 198 -11.99 9.60 15.39
C ASN A 198 -12.55 8.92 14.13
N LYS A 199 -13.85 8.63 14.25
CA LYS A 199 -14.79 8.01 13.31
C LYS A 199 -14.82 8.57 11.87
N TYR A 200 -14.10 9.67 11.59
CA TYR A 200 -14.32 10.44 10.37
C TYR A 200 -13.11 10.76 9.48
N HIS A 201 -11.84 10.48 9.82
CA HIS A 201 -10.74 10.49 8.82
C HIS A 201 -9.41 9.93 9.38
N ASN A 202 -8.78 9.06 8.57
CA ASN A 202 -7.36 8.70 8.51
C ASN A 202 -6.79 7.71 9.56
N ILE A 203 -6.18 6.65 9.03
CA ILE A 203 -5.96 5.34 9.68
C ILE A 203 -4.66 5.39 10.51
N PRO A 204 -4.69 5.14 11.82
CA PRO A 204 -3.52 5.21 12.71
C PRO A 204 -2.50 4.09 12.43
N ALA A 205 -1.27 4.27 12.93
CA ALA A 205 -0.19 3.29 12.79
C ALA A 205 -0.60 1.88 13.23
N TYR A 206 -1.32 1.77 14.36
CA TYR A 206 -1.83 0.50 14.82
C TYR A 206 -2.88 -0.13 13.90
N GLU A 207 -3.82 0.64 13.35
CA GLU A 207 -4.85 0.08 12.46
C GLU A 207 -4.24 -0.41 11.15
N THR A 208 -3.25 0.32 10.64
CA THR A 208 -2.55 -0.08 9.42
C THR A 208 -1.70 -1.34 9.63
N LEU A 209 -1.00 -1.44 10.76
CA LEU A 209 -0.15 -2.60 11.08
C LEU A 209 -0.93 -3.81 11.63
N SER A 210 -2.15 -3.60 12.16
CA SER A 210 -3.01 -4.68 12.64
C SER A 210 -3.75 -5.40 11.53
N ASP A 211 -4.13 -4.69 10.47
CA ASP A 211 -4.77 -5.30 9.30
C ASP A 211 -3.72 -5.95 8.39
N PRO A 212 -3.75 -7.28 8.17
CA PRO A 212 -2.78 -7.96 7.32
C PRO A 212 -2.70 -7.40 5.90
N VAL A 213 -3.82 -6.92 5.35
CA VAL A 213 -3.88 -6.38 3.98
C VAL A 213 -3.16 -5.04 3.93
N LYS A 214 -3.50 -4.11 4.84
CA LYS A 214 -2.87 -2.79 4.89
C LYS A 214 -1.40 -2.88 5.28
N ARG A 215 -1.05 -3.78 6.21
CA ARG A 215 0.34 -4.06 6.58
C ARG A 215 1.15 -4.51 5.36
N ARG A 216 0.61 -5.43 4.57
CA ARG A 216 1.23 -5.87 3.32
C ARG A 216 1.40 -4.73 2.31
N GLN A 217 0.47 -3.78 2.25
CA GLN A 217 0.61 -2.60 1.38
C GLN A 217 1.79 -1.72 1.82
N ILE A 218 1.93 -1.45 3.12
CA ILE A 218 3.09 -0.72 3.68
C ILE A 218 4.39 -1.49 3.42
N ASP A 219 4.43 -2.77 3.76
CA ASP A 219 5.63 -3.59 3.64
C ASP A 219 6.09 -3.67 2.17
N SER A 220 5.18 -3.50 1.21
CA SER A 220 5.52 -3.43 -0.20
C SER A 220 6.28 -2.16 -0.61
N VAL A 221 6.23 -1.08 0.17
CA VAL A 221 6.87 0.21 -0.14
C VAL A 221 7.65 0.75 1.05
N ASP A 222 8.27 -0.14 1.81
CA ASP A 222 9.12 0.22 2.94
C ASP A 222 10.27 1.14 2.51
N GLU A 223 10.28 2.38 3.01
CA GLU A 223 11.22 3.43 2.60
C GLU A 223 12.60 3.31 3.24
N GLU A 224 12.71 2.60 4.37
CA GLU A 224 14.00 2.39 5.04
C GLU A 224 14.85 1.34 4.30
N ILE A 225 14.21 0.58 3.40
CA ILE A 225 14.91 -0.39 2.56
C ILE A 225 15.31 0.29 1.26
N ASP A 226 16.60 0.57 1.14
CA ASP A 226 17.18 1.06 -0.09
C ASP A 226 17.23 -0.07 -1.13
N ASP A 227 16.19 -0.12 -1.93
CA ASP A 227 16.05 -0.97 -3.11
C ASP A 227 17.20 -0.76 -4.14
N GLY A 228 17.93 0.36 -4.07
CA GLY A 228 19.05 0.72 -4.94
C GLY A 228 20.44 0.42 -4.37
N ASP A 229 20.54 -0.02 -3.11
CA ASP A 229 21.78 -0.43 -2.47
C ASP A 229 22.26 -1.77 -3.06
N ILE A 230 22.94 -1.67 -4.20
CA ILE A 230 23.56 -2.76 -4.95
C ILE A 230 25.08 -2.59 -4.83
N PRO A 231 25.82 -3.61 -4.38
CA PRO A 231 27.27 -3.55 -4.24
C PRO A 231 27.99 -3.16 -5.53
N SER A 232 28.99 -2.28 -5.43
CA SER A 232 29.76 -1.84 -6.59
C SER A 232 30.61 -2.98 -7.15
N GLU A 233 30.78 -3.04 -8.48
CA GLU A 233 31.59 -4.06 -9.15
C GLU A 233 33.03 -4.15 -8.60
N LYS A 234 33.59 -3.02 -8.16
CA LYS A 234 34.94 -2.96 -7.61
C LYS A 234 35.06 -3.67 -6.26
N GLU A 235 34.05 -3.52 -5.42
CA GLU A 235 34.00 -4.12 -4.07
C GLU A 235 33.76 -5.63 -4.17
N VAL A 236 32.93 -6.03 -5.13
CA VAL A 236 32.58 -7.42 -5.38
C VAL A 236 33.74 -8.22 -5.95
N ASN A 237 34.52 -7.63 -6.87
CA ASN A 237 35.68 -8.30 -7.47
C ASN A 237 36.93 -8.31 -6.56
N ALA A 238 36.88 -7.71 -5.36
CA ALA A 238 38.02 -7.67 -4.45
C ALA A 238 38.42 -9.06 -3.91
N SER A 239 37.43 -9.94 -3.67
CA SER A 239 37.65 -11.32 -3.24
C SER A 239 36.46 -12.20 -3.65
N PRO A 240 36.66 -13.49 -3.98
CA PRO A 240 35.55 -14.42 -4.21
C PRO A 240 34.56 -14.50 -3.05
N GLU A 241 35.03 -14.32 -1.81
CA GLU A 241 34.18 -14.30 -0.61
C GLU A 241 33.42 -12.98 -0.44
N ALA A 242 33.94 -11.88 -0.98
CA ALA A 242 33.29 -10.57 -0.92
C ALA A 242 31.96 -10.58 -1.68
N PHE A 243 31.88 -11.31 -2.80
CA PHE A 243 30.63 -11.50 -3.54
C PHE A 243 29.52 -12.04 -2.65
N PHE A 244 29.75 -13.16 -1.95
CA PHE A 244 28.75 -13.78 -1.08
C PHE A 244 28.36 -12.87 0.09
N LYS A 245 29.35 -12.25 0.73
CA LYS A 245 29.12 -11.35 1.87
C LYS A 245 28.27 -10.13 1.48
N LEU A 246 28.47 -9.58 0.29
CA LEU A 246 27.78 -8.40 -0.19
C LEU A 246 26.41 -8.72 -0.82
N TYR A 247 26.29 -9.80 -1.60
CA TYR A 247 25.05 -10.16 -2.29
C TYR A 247 24.08 -10.99 -1.43
N SER A 248 24.53 -11.76 -0.43
CA SER A 248 23.63 -12.51 0.46
C SER A 248 22.57 -11.62 1.12
N PRO A 249 22.93 -10.50 1.81
CA PRO A 249 21.93 -9.64 2.43
C PRO A 249 20.99 -8.99 1.40
N VAL A 250 21.48 -8.71 0.19
CA VAL A 250 20.67 -8.15 -0.90
C VAL A 250 19.60 -9.15 -1.35
N PHE A 251 19.98 -10.40 -1.61
CA PHE A 251 19.03 -11.44 -2.01
C PHE A 251 18.10 -11.84 -0.86
N GLU A 252 18.55 -11.87 0.38
CA GLU A 252 17.68 -12.10 1.55
C GLU A 252 16.62 -11.00 1.71
N ARG A 253 17.02 -9.74 1.51
CA ARG A 253 16.12 -8.58 1.52
C ARG A 253 15.06 -8.67 0.42
N GLU A 254 15.44 -9.10 -0.78
CA GLU A 254 14.50 -9.27 -1.89
C GLU A 254 13.63 -10.54 -1.75
N ALA A 255 14.17 -11.59 -1.13
CA ALA A 255 13.49 -12.88 -0.96
C ALA A 255 12.20 -12.76 -0.16
N ARG A 256 12.11 -11.76 0.74
CA ARG A 256 10.90 -11.43 1.51
C ARG A 256 9.69 -11.20 0.61
N PHE A 257 9.91 -10.72 -0.61
CA PHE A 257 8.86 -10.37 -1.57
C PHE A 257 8.40 -11.54 -2.44
N SER A 258 9.00 -12.73 -2.29
CA SER A 258 8.65 -13.89 -3.12
C SER A 258 7.30 -14.48 -2.72
N LEU A 259 6.45 -14.76 -3.72
CA LEU A 259 5.27 -15.62 -3.56
C LEU A 259 5.63 -17.10 -3.36
N LYS A 260 6.74 -17.56 -3.93
CA LYS A 260 7.16 -18.97 -3.89
C LYS A 260 8.19 -19.17 -2.79
N GLN A 261 7.94 -20.12 -1.90
CA GLN A 261 8.81 -20.50 -0.80
C GLN A 261 9.05 -22.02 -0.84
N PRO A 262 10.22 -22.53 -0.41
CA PRO A 262 11.37 -21.78 0.11
C PRO A 262 12.16 -21.06 -0.99
N VAL A 263 12.75 -19.91 -0.65
CA VAL A 263 13.67 -19.20 -1.55
C VAL A 263 15.07 -19.83 -1.45
N PRO A 264 15.69 -20.23 -2.56
CA PRO A 264 17.07 -20.74 -2.56
C PRO A 264 18.07 -19.68 -2.06
N SER A 265 19.01 -20.09 -1.22
CA SER A 265 20.13 -19.24 -0.78
C SER A 265 21.20 -19.14 -1.86
N ILE A 266 21.98 -18.05 -1.86
CA ILE A 266 23.09 -17.83 -2.81
C ILE A 266 24.21 -18.88 -2.67
N GLY A 267 24.32 -19.50 -1.50
CA GLY A 267 25.31 -20.53 -1.19
C GLY A 267 26.69 -19.97 -0.90
N ASP A 268 27.71 -20.78 -1.20
CA ASP A 268 29.13 -20.50 -0.98
C ASP A 268 29.96 -20.78 -2.24
N ASN A 269 31.29 -20.60 -2.17
CA ASN A 269 32.19 -20.82 -3.31
C ASN A 269 32.30 -22.30 -3.74
N ASN A 270 31.84 -23.24 -2.90
CA ASN A 270 31.93 -24.68 -3.15
C ASN A 270 30.60 -25.28 -3.61
N SER A 271 29.56 -24.47 -3.74
CA SER A 271 28.25 -24.92 -4.20
C SER A 271 28.33 -25.53 -5.60
N THR A 272 27.55 -26.58 -5.81
CA THR A 272 27.53 -27.34 -7.05
C THR A 272 26.91 -26.53 -8.19
N ARG A 273 27.21 -26.90 -9.44
CA ARG A 273 26.63 -26.24 -10.61
C ARG A 273 25.11 -26.28 -10.61
N GLU A 274 24.52 -27.40 -10.20
CA GLU A 274 23.07 -27.61 -10.14
C GLU A 274 22.42 -26.65 -9.13
N GLU A 275 22.97 -26.52 -7.92
CA GLU A 275 22.46 -25.59 -6.90
C GLU A 275 22.52 -24.12 -7.36
N VAL A 276 23.58 -23.75 -8.08
CA VAL A 276 23.74 -22.39 -8.62
C VAL A 276 22.75 -22.13 -9.76
N GLU A 277 22.55 -23.10 -10.66
CA GLU A 277 21.57 -23.01 -11.74
C GLU A 277 20.13 -22.91 -11.20
N ASP A 278 19.79 -23.71 -10.19
CA ASP A 278 18.48 -23.67 -9.52
C ASP A 278 18.23 -22.33 -8.81
N PHE A 279 19.26 -21.76 -8.15
CA PHE A 279 19.19 -20.43 -7.56
C PHE A 279 18.86 -19.38 -8.62
N TYR A 280 19.63 -19.31 -9.71
CA TYR A 280 19.39 -18.31 -10.75
C TYR A 280 18.09 -18.55 -11.52
N ASP A 281 17.67 -19.80 -11.75
CA ASP A 281 16.38 -20.10 -12.38
C ASP A 281 15.20 -19.59 -11.54
N PHE A 282 15.27 -19.78 -10.21
CA PHE A 282 14.30 -19.23 -9.28
C PHE A 282 14.22 -17.69 -9.38
N TRP A 283 15.38 -17.01 -9.35
CA TRP A 283 15.43 -15.55 -9.38
C TRP A 283 15.04 -14.94 -10.73
N LEU A 284 15.32 -15.62 -11.84
CA LEU A 284 14.87 -15.23 -13.18
C LEU A 284 13.35 -15.40 -13.34
N LYS A 285 12.75 -16.40 -12.68
CA LYS A 285 11.31 -16.67 -12.63
C LYS A 285 10.65 -16.10 -11.36
N PHE A 286 11.29 -15.13 -10.71
CA PHE A 286 10.83 -14.57 -9.44
C PHE A 286 9.48 -13.88 -9.60
N ASP A 287 8.54 -14.27 -8.74
CA ASP A 287 7.21 -13.69 -8.68
C ASP A 287 7.05 -12.90 -7.38
N SER A 288 6.86 -11.58 -7.53
CA SER A 288 6.82 -10.63 -6.43
C SER A 288 5.39 -10.33 -6.00
N TRP A 289 5.17 -10.37 -4.69
CA TRP A 289 3.88 -10.11 -4.09
C TRP A 289 3.60 -8.61 -3.89
N ARG A 290 4.59 -7.74 -4.09
CA ARG A 290 4.49 -6.27 -3.99
C ARG A 290 3.34 -5.74 -4.87
N SER A 291 2.45 -4.94 -4.28
CA SER A 291 1.27 -4.37 -4.96
C SER A 291 1.37 -2.85 -5.21
N PHE A 292 2.24 -2.14 -4.49
CA PHE A 292 2.46 -0.68 -4.59
C PHE A 292 1.21 0.19 -4.36
N GLU A 293 0.13 -0.39 -3.83
CA GLU A 293 -1.15 0.29 -3.52
C GLU A 293 -0.98 1.41 -2.49
N TRP A 294 0.00 1.29 -1.59
CA TRP A 294 0.32 2.34 -0.64
C TRP A 294 0.71 3.65 -1.32
N LYS A 295 1.21 3.65 -2.55
CA LYS A 295 1.60 4.88 -3.28
C LYS A 295 0.49 5.44 -4.19
N ASP A 296 -0.74 4.92 -4.10
CA ASP A 296 -1.88 5.46 -4.84
C ASP A 296 -2.15 6.91 -4.38
N LYS A 297 -2.23 7.86 -5.33
CA LYS A 297 -2.28 9.30 -5.02
C LYS A 297 -3.68 9.76 -4.62
N ASP A 298 -4.69 9.22 -5.27
CA ASP A 298 -6.08 9.67 -5.16
C ASP A 298 -6.91 8.57 -4.49
N ALA A 299 -7.46 8.85 -3.29
CA ALA A 299 -8.33 7.92 -2.58
C ALA A 299 -9.74 7.93 -3.21
N ASN A 300 -10.34 6.76 -3.38
CA ASN A 300 -11.64 6.61 -4.04
C ASN A 300 -12.85 6.99 -3.14
N GLU A 301 -12.60 7.46 -1.92
CA GLU A 301 -13.59 7.61 -0.86
C GLU A 301 -14.34 8.96 -0.88
N GLY A 302 -13.95 9.91 -1.74
CA GLY A 302 -14.49 11.29 -1.73
C GLY A 302 -15.33 11.74 -2.93
N SER A 303 -15.40 10.97 -4.02
CA SER A 303 -16.20 11.35 -5.19
C SER A 303 -17.58 10.67 -5.18
N ASP A 304 -18.65 11.39 -5.50
CA ASP A 304 -19.99 10.80 -5.68
C ASP A 304 -20.24 10.31 -7.11
N SER A 305 -19.39 10.69 -8.07
CA SER A 305 -19.55 10.31 -9.47
C SER A 305 -18.88 8.98 -9.78
N ARG A 306 -19.67 7.99 -10.23
CA ARG A 306 -19.17 6.67 -10.67
C ARG A 306 -18.07 6.77 -11.72
N THR A 307 -18.16 7.74 -12.63
CA THR A 307 -17.18 7.95 -13.71
C THR A 307 -15.85 8.43 -13.15
N GLU A 308 -15.89 9.34 -12.18
CA GLU A 308 -14.69 9.84 -11.51
C GLU A 308 -14.02 8.76 -10.66
N LYS A 309 -14.79 7.95 -9.92
CA LYS A 309 -14.27 6.76 -9.22
C LYS A 309 -13.53 5.80 -10.16
N ARG A 310 -14.10 5.52 -11.33
CA ARG A 310 -13.47 4.67 -12.35
C ARG A 310 -12.21 5.30 -12.92
N HIS A 311 -12.21 6.60 -13.14
CA HIS A 311 -11.05 7.32 -13.65
C HIS A 311 -9.89 7.28 -12.66
N ILE A 312 -10.17 7.54 -11.37
CA ILE A 312 -9.20 7.47 -10.27
C ILE A 312 -8.62 6.06 -10.15
N GLU A 313 -9.46 5.03 -10.13
CA GLU A 313 -9.00 3.63 -10.03
C GLU A 313 -8.14 3.23 -11.24
N ASN A 314 -8.51 3.64 -12.45
CA ASN A 314 -7.71 3.37 -13.66
C ASN A 314 -6.35 4.08 -13.61
N LYS A 315 -6.31 5.32 -13.10
CA LYS A 315 -5.07 6.09 -12.92
C LYS A 315 -4.16 5.42 -11.89
N ASN A 316 -4.70 5.03 -10.74
CA ASN A 316 -3.97 4.30 -9.70
C ASN A 316 -3.48 2.94 -10.21
N ARG A 317 -4.32 2.16 -10.91
CA ARG A 317 -3.92 0.89 -11.53
C ARG A 317 -2.75 1.06 -12.50
N SER A 318 -2.82 2.05 -13.39
CA SER A 318 -1.74 2.35 -14.34
C SER A 318 -0.43 2.69 -13.62
N GLU A 319 -0.50 3.48 -12.54
CA GLU A 319 0.67 3.82 -11.72
C GLU A 319 1.24 2.63 -10.93
N ARG A 320 0.40 1.71 -10.47
CA ARG A 320 0.82 0.45 -9.84
C ARG A 320 1.51 -0.48 -10.84
N GLU A 321 0.94 -0.63 -12.04
CA GLU A 321 1.53 -1.41 -13.13
C GLU A 321 2.88 -0.83 -13.57
N ARG A 322 2.99 0.50 -13.66
CA ARG A 322 4.26 1.18 -13.95
C ARG A 322 5.32 0.87 -12.90
N ARG A 323 5.02 1.04 -11.61
CA ARG A 323 5.94 0.72 -10.50
C ARG A 323 6.32 -0.74 -10.46
N LYS A 324 5.36 -1.65 -10.67
CA LYS A 324 5.63 -3.09 -10.72
C LYS A 324 6.53 -3.46 -11.89
N LYS A 325 6.39 -2.79 -13.04
CA LYS A 325 7.29 -2.97 -14.18
C LYS A 325 8.71 -2.47 -13.87
N GLU A 326 8.83 -1.32 -13.21
CA GLU A 326 10.11 -0.74 -12.78
C GLU A 326 10.82 -1.63 -11.76
N ASP A 327 10.12 -2.12 -10.73
CA ASP A 327 10.64 -3.07 -9.73
C ASP A 327 11.10 -4.39 -10.37
N ASN A 328 10.30 -4.94 -11.29
CA ASN A 328 10.69 -6.15 -12.02
C ASN A 328 11.91 -5.93 -12.92
N ALA A 329 12.05 -4.75 -13.53
CA ALA A 329 13.23 -4.41 -14.33
C ALA A 329 14.47 -4.25 -13.44
N ARG A 330 14.34 -3.53 -12.31
CA ARG A 330 15.41 -3.37 -11.31
C ARG A 330 15.90 -4.74 -10.81
N ARG A 331 14.99 -5.63 -10.39
CA ARG A 331 15.34 -6.97 -9.93
C ARG A 331 16.01 -7.80 -11.02
N ARG A 332 15.53 -7.75 -12.26
CA ARG A 332 16.20 -8.45 -13.38
C ARG A 332 17.62 -7.95 -13.58
N ASN A 333 17.82 -6.62 -13.58
CA ASN A 333 19.16 -6.03 -13.70
C ASN A 333 20.06 -6.47 -12.54
N LEU A 334 19.55 -6.49 -11.30
CA LEU A 334 20.27 -6.98 -10.12
C LEU A 334 20.74 -8.43 -10.32
N VAL A 335 19.84 -9.31 -10.78
CA VAL A 335 20.16 -10.72 -11.03
C VAL A 335 21.17 -10.87 -12.18
N GLU A 336 21.02 -10.10 -13.26
CA GLU A 336 21.96 -10.09 -14.39
C GLU A 336 23.37 -9.62 -13.98
N THR A 337 23.46 -8.54 -13.20
CA THR A 337 24.72 -8.04 -12.65
C THR A 337 25.36 -9.08 -11.71
N ALA A 338 24.56 -9.68 -10.81
CA ALA A 338 25.04 -10.74 -9.93
C ALA A 338 25.57 -11.95 -10.73
N LEU A 339 24.86 -12.39 -11.78
CA LEU A 339 25.26 -13.50 -12.65
C LEU A 339 26.57 -13.21 -13.41
N SER A 340 26.80 -11.96 -13.79
CA SER A 340 28.03 -11.52 -14.45
C SER A 340 29.24 -11.52 -13.49
N LEU A 341 29.00 -11.13 -12.24
CA LEU A 341 30.04 -11.00 -11.22
C LEU A 341 30.37 -12.31 -10.49
N ASP A 342 29.44 -13.27 -10.42
CA ASP A 342 29.59 -14.52 -9.67
C ASP A 342 30.87 -15.31 -10.08
N PRO A 343 31.81 -15.55 -9.15
CA PRO A 343 33.04 -16.29 -9.41
C PRO A 343 32.82 -17.73 -9.90
N ARG A 344 31.77 -18.42 -9.40
CA ARG A 344 31.45 -19.81 -9.77
C ARG A 344 30.98 -19.89 -11.21
N MET A 345 30.16 -18.94 -11.65
CA MET A 345 29.70 -18.88 -13.04
C MET A 345 30.84 -18.61 -14.01
N LYS A 346 31.83 -17.80 -13.62
CA LYS A 346 33.07 -17.62 -14.39
C LYS A 346 33.84 -18.95 -14.50
N ARG A 347 34.02 -19.66 -13.37
CA ARG A 347 34.67 -20.99 -13.34
C ARG A 347 33.95 -22.00 -14.23
N PHE A 348 32.64 -22.17 -14.09
CA PHE A 348 31.86 -23.12 -14.90
C PHE A 348 31.92 -22.80 -16.40
N LYS A 349 31.85 -21.51 -16.78
CA LYS A 349 32.03 -21.10 -18.18
C LYS A 349 33.42 -21.45 -18.72
N THR A 350 34.48 -21.25 -17.93
CA THR A 350 35.84 -21.62 -18.34
C THR A 350 36.01 -23.14 -18.46
N GLU A 351 35.48 -23.92 -17.53
CA GLU A 351 35.52 -25.39 -17.55
C GLU A 351 34.74 -25.95 -18.74
N GLU A 352 33.55 -25.41 -19.02
CA GLU A 352 32.74 -25.83 -20.18
C GLU A 352 33.43 -25.49 -21.51
N ARG A 353 34.07 -24.31 -21.60
CA ARG A 353 34.88 -23.94 -22.77
C ARG A 353 36.04 -24.92 -22.98
N LEU A 354 36.80 -25.20 -21.92
CA LEU A 354 37.93 -26.14 -21.98
C LEU A 354 37.47 -27.56 -22.33
N ALA A 355 36.36 -28.04 -21.75
CA ALA A 355 35.78 -29.34 -22.07
C ALA A 355 35.31 -29.44 -23.52
N ARG A 356 34.71 -28.37 -24.08
CA ARG A 356 34.34 -28.29 -25.50
C ARG A 356 35.57 -28.28 -26.41
N GLU A 357 36.61 -27.53 -26.06
CA GLU A 357 37.87 -27.52 -26.82
C GLU A 357 38.58 -28.89 -26.78
N ALA A 358 38.58 -29.57 -25.63
CA ALA A 358 39.12 -30.93 -25.49
C ALA A 358 38.33 -31.95 -26.33
N LYS A 359 36.99 -31.87 -26.32
CA LYS A 359 36.14 -32.70 -27.19
C LYS A 359 36.36 -32.41 -28.68
N ARG A 360 36.63 -31.16 -29.05
CA ARG A 360 36.89 -30.75 -30.44
C ARG A 360 38.26 -31.20 -30.95
N LYS A 361 39.25 -31.40 -30.08
CA LYS A 361 40.60 -31.87 -30.46
C LYS A 361 40.70 -33.38 -30.75
N GLY A 362 39.69 -34.18 -30.39
CA GLY A 362 39.60 -35.61 -30.71
C GLY A 362 40.75 -36.48 -30.12
N PRO A 363 40.68 -37.82 -30.20
CA PRO A 363 41.67 -38.71 -29.62
C PRO A 363 42.97 -38.85 -30.46
N ASN A 364 43.20 -37.99 -31.45
CA ASN A 364 44.26 -38.19 -32.45
C ASN A 364 45.47 -37.28 -32.22
N VAL A 365 46.11 -37.42 -31.05
CA VAL A 365 47.51 -37.00 -30.85
C VAL A 365 48.22 -38.09 -30.05
N THR A 366 48.68 -39.11 -30.77
CA THR A 366 49.78 -39.95 -30.31
C THR A 366 51.09 -39.21 -30.52
N GLY A 367 51.82 -38.98 -29.42
CA GLY A 367 53.25 -38.68 -29.46
C GLY A 367 53.65 -37.22 -29.68
N SER A 368 53.45 -36.37 -28.68
CA SER A 368 54.56 -35.60 -28.07
C SER A 368 54.03 -34.82 -26.87
N THR A 369 54.82 -34.80 -25.79
CA THR A 369 54.62 -34.07 -24.53
C THR A 369 53.99 -32.67 -24.70
N PRO A 370 52.86 -32.36 -24.05
CA PRO A 370 52.35 -31.00 -23.92
C PRO A 370 52.49 -30.51 -22.47
N ALA A 371 53.69 -30.09 -22.09
CA ALA A 371 53.95 -29.47 -20.80
C ALA A 371 54.95 -28.31 -20.98
N ALA A 372 54.54 -27.23 -21.66
CA ALA A 372 55.23 -25.92 -21.60
C ALA A 372 54.55 -24.78 -22.39
N LEU A 373 53.64 -25.03 -23.33
CA LEU A 373 53.17 -23.96 -24.25
C LEU A 373 51.78 -23.35 -23.95
N SER A 374 51.16 -23.60 -22.79
CA SER A 374 49.75 -23.20 -22.57
C SER A 374 49.51 -22.01 -21.64
N ALA A 375 50.52 -21.40 -21.01
CA ALA A 375 50.28 -20.25 -20.11
C ALA A 375 50.20 -18.90 -20.86
N GLU A 376 51.04 -18.70 -21.87
CA GLU A 376 51.03 -17.45 -22.66
C GLU A 376 49.83 -17.38 -23.60
N GLN A 377 49.47 -18.48 -24.30
CA GLN A 377 48.32 -18.49 -25.21
C GLN A 377 46.96 -18.40 -24.51
N ILE A 378 46.85 -18.79 -23.23
CA ILE A 378 45.63 -18.59 -22.43
C ILE A 378 45.52 -17.13 -22.00
N LYS A 379 46.63 -16.50 -21.57
CA LYS A 379 46.66 -15.08 -21.22
C LYS A 379 46.38 -14.19 -22.43
N GLU A 380 46.96 -14.50 -23.59
CA GLU A 380 46.76 -13.73 -24.82
C GLU A 380 45.33 -13.86 -25.35
N LYS A 381 44.70 -15.04 -25.21
CA LYS A 381 43.27 -15.24 -25.53
C LYS A 381 42.33 -14.62 -24.51
N GLU A 382 42.67 -14.61 -23.22
CA GLU A 382 41.90 -13.87 -22.20
C GLU A 382 42.01 -12.36 -22.42
N GLU A 383 43.19 -11.84 -22.77
CA GLU A 383 43.37 -10.41 -23.07
C GLU A 383 42.66 -10.01 -24.36
N ALA A 384 42.68 -10.87 -25.38
CA ALA A 384 41.92 -10.67 -26.62
C ALA A 384 40.39 -10.78 -26.39
N GLU A 385 39.93 -11.68 -25.54
CA GLU A 385 38.51 -11.80 -25.17
C GLU A 385 38.05 -10.64 -24.28
N LEU A 386 38.91 -10.15 -23.38
CA LEU A 386 38.63 -8.97 -22.55
C LEU A 386 38.57 -7.70 -23.43
N LYS A 387 39.50 -7.55 -24.38
CA LYS A 387 39.47 -6.45 -25.37
C LYS A 387 38.24 -6.54 -26.27
N ALA A 388 37.88 -7.73 -26.75
CA ALA A 388 36.68 -7.94 -27.56
C ALA A 388 35.38 -7.70 -26.77
N LYS A 389 35.33 -8.04 -25.48
CA LYS A 389 34.18 -7.72 -24.60
C LYS A 389 34.09 -6.23 -24.31
N GLN A 390 35.21 -5.56 -24.02
CA GLN A 390 35.25 -4.11 -23.83
C GLN A 390 34.85 -3.35 -25.10
N GLU A 391 35.21 -3.86 -26.28
CA GLU A 391 34.83 -3.28 -27.56
C GLU A 391 33.35 -3.54 -27.89
N LEU A 392 32.83 -4.73 -27.56
CA LEU A 392 31.40 -5.05 -27.69
C LEU A 392 30.53 -4.25 -26.70
N GLU A 393 31.04 -3.98 -25.50
CA GLU A 393 30.37 -3.18 -24.47
C GLU A 393 30.36 -1.70 -24.87
N LYS A 394 31.49 -1.14 -25.33
CA LYS A 394 31.56 0.22 -25.89
C LYS A 394 30.61 0.39 -27.08
N THR A 395 30.58 -0.55 -28.02
CA THR A 395 29.67 -0.47 -29.18
C THR A 395 28.19 -0.60 -28.78
N ASN A 396 27.87 -1.35 -27.72
CA ASN A 396 26.51 -1.43 -27.18
C ASN A 396 26.10 -0.17 -26.40
N GLU A 397 27.00 0.45 -25.64
CA GLU A 397 26.78 1.73 -24.96
C GLU A 397 26.64 2.89 -25.95
N GLU A 398 27.47 2.92 -26.99
CA GLU A 398 27.37 3.85 -28.11
C GLU A 398 26.05 3.67 -28.88
N SER A 399 25.61 2.43 -29.08
CA SER A 399 24.31 2.10 -29.70
C SER A 399 23.12 2.55 -28.84
N LYS A 400 23.18 2.36 -27.51
CA LYS A 400 22.13 2.79 -26.58
C LYS A 400 22.07 4.31 -26.46
N SER A 401 23.21 4.98 -26.31
CA SER A 401 23.30 6.45 -26.25
C SER A 401 22.89 7.11 -27.58
N ALA A 402 23.26 6.53 -28.73
CA ALA A 402 22.79 7.01 -30.04
C ALA A 402 21.27 6.85 -30.22
N LYS A 403 20.67 5.74 -29.75
CA LYS A 403 19.21 5.55 -29.77
C LYS A 403 18.48 6.52 -28.85
N GLU A 404 19.03 6.81 -27.67
CA GLU A 404 18.44 7.76 -26.73
C GLU A 404 18.57 9.22 -27.22
N ALA A 405 19.72 9.59 -27.78
CA ALA A 405 19.94 10.89 -28.42
C ALA A 405 19.00 11.08 -29.62
N ALA A 406 18.83 10.05 -30.47
CA ALA A 406 17.88 10.09 -31.58
C ALA A 406 16.42 10.20 -31.11
N LYS A 407 16.04 9.57 -29.99
CA LYS A 407 14.70 9.71 -29.40
C LYS A 407 14.47 11.12 -28.85
N LYS A 408 15.44 11.68 -28.11
CA LYS A 408 15.39 13.06 -27.59
C LYS A 408 15.34 14.09 -28.73
N ALA A 409 16.10 13.89 -29.81
CA ALA A 409 16.06 14.75 -31.00
C ALA A 409 14.70 14.70 -31.71
N LYS A 410 14.11 13.51 -31.87
CA LYS A 410 12.76 13.34 -32.45
C LYS A 410 11.66 13.97 -31.58
N GLU A 411 11.75 13.86 -30.27
CA GLU A 411 10.81 14.50 -29.33
C GLU A 411 10.95 16.03 -29.31
N ALA A 412 12.17 16.55 -29.36
CA ALA A 412 12.44 17.99 -29.48
C ALA A 412 11.90 18.56 -30.79
N ALA A 413 12.12 17.87 -31.93
CA ALA A 413 11.57 18.26 -33.23
C ALA A 413 10.03 18.30 -33.23
N LYS A 414 9.36 17.28 -32.65
CA LYS A 414 7.89 17.26 -32.49
C LYS A 414 7.39 18.40 -31.61
N LYS A 415 8.13 18.78 -30.56
CA LYS A 415 7.76 19.90 -29.67
C LYS A 415 7.89 21.24 -30.38
N ASN A 416 8.92 21.42 -31.22
CA ASN A 416 9.09 22.64 -32.01
C ASN A 416 8.01 22.79 -33.08
N LEU A 417 7.70 21.71 -33.83
CA LEU A 417 6.59 21.72 -34.79
C LEU A 417 5.24 22.04 -34.14
N LYS A 418 4.98 21.53 -32.94
CA LYS A 418 3.75 21.89 -32.19
C LYS A 418 3.70 23.37 -31.81
N LYS A 419 4.84 24.00 -31.50
CA LYS A 419 4.89 25.44 -31.20
C LYS A 419 4.63 26.26 -32.45
N GLU A 420 5.24 25.90 -33.57
CA GLU A 420 5.06 26.60 -34.84
C GLU A 420 3.62 26.53 -35.33
N LYS A 421 2.98 25.35 -35.28
CA LYS A 421 1.56 25.18 -35.60
C LYS A 421 0.65 26.06 -34.73
N LYS A 422 0.93 26.15 -33.42
CA LYS A 422 0.19 27.02 -32.50
C LYS A 422 0.37 28.50 -32.82
N THR A 423 1.58 28.91 -33.18
CA THR A 423 1.86 30.31 -33.57
C THR A 423 1.10 30.69 -34.84
N ILE A 424 1.10 29.82 -35.85
CA ILE A 424 0.32 30.02 -37.08
C ILE A 424 -1.18 30.11 -36.77
N GLN A 425 -1.72 29.19 -35.95
CA GLN A 425 -3.11 29.23 -35.53
C GLN A 425 -3.46 30.54 -34.80
N ALA A 426 -2.58 31.01 -33.91
CA ALA A 426 -2.77 32.29 -33.21
C ALA A 426 -2.78 33.49 -34.18
N ILE A 427 -1.96 33.48 -35.23
CA ILE A 427 -1.97 34.52 -36.27
C ILE A 427 -3.30 34.51 -37.03
N VAL A 428 -3.83 33.33 -37.38
CA VAL A 428 -5.15 33.20 -38.04
C VAL A 428 -6.28 33.70 -37.13
N THR A 429 -6.27 33.33 -35.84
CA THR A 429 -7.25 33.80 -34.86
C THR A 429 -7.17 35.32 -34.64
N SER A 430 -5.96 35.88 -34.49
CA SER A 430 -5.75 37.33 -34.32
C SER A 430 -6.17 38.14 -35.56
N SER A 431 -6.12 37.51 -36.74
CA SER A 431 -6.56 38.10 -38.01
C SER A 431 -8.08 37.98 -38.22
N ASN A 432 -8.83 37.62 -37.17
CA ASN A 432 -10.28 37.38 -37.20
C ASN A 432 -10.71 36.43 -38.33
N TYR A 433 -9.99 35.32 -38.53
CA TYR A 433 -10.33 34.32 -39.55
C TYR A 433 -10.46 34.93 -40.96
N PHE A 434 -9.71 36.01 -41.22
CA PHE A 434 -9.73 36.79 -42.47
C PHE A 434 -11.11 37.34 -42.87
N SER A 435 -12.02 37.51 -41.90
CA SER A 435 -13.33 38.12 -42.11
C SER A 435 -13.26 39.65 -42.13
N ALA A 436 -14.25 40.29 -42.77
CA ALA A 436 -14.36 41.75 -42.88
C ALA A 436 -14.44 42.43 -41.51
N ASP A 437 -13.97 43.67 -41.42
CA ASP A 437 -13.95 44.43 -40.17
C ASP A 437 -15.39 44.76 -39.72
N GLY A 438 -15.81 44.20 -38.58
CA GLY A 438 -17.12 44.48 -37.96
C GLY A 438 -18.16 43.35 -38.05
N GLU A 439 -17.89 42.25 -38.76
CA GLU A 439 -18.80 41.10 -38.85
C GLU A 439 -18.46 40.01 -37.81
N SER A 440 -19.49 39.47 -37.15
CA SER A 440 -19.35 38.28 -36.32
C SER A 440 -19.15 37.05 -37.22
N VAL A 441 -18.02 36.37 -37.09
CA VAL A 441 -17.67 35.22 -37.94
C VAL A 441 -18.62 34.04 -37.69
N ASN A 442 -19.14 33.45 -38.77
CA ASN A 442 -19.99 32.26 -38.69
C ASN A 442 -19.18 31.05 -38.21
N ALA A 443 -19.72 30.26 -37.28
CA ALA A 443 -19.04 29.08 -36.71
C ALA A 443 -18.58 28.06 -37.77
N SER A 444 -19.33 27.91 -38.86
CA SER A 444 -18.99 27.00 -39.97
C SER A 444 -17.72 27.43 -40.73
N ILE A 445 -17.49 28.74 -40.85
CA ILE A 445 -16.29 29.29 -41.52
C ILE A 445 -15.05 29.09 -40.64
N ILE A 446 -15.19 29.28 -39.32
CA ILE A 446 -14.11 29.04 -38.35
C ILE A 446 -13.68 27.57 -38.37
N GLU A 447 -14.65 26.65 -38.28
CA GLU A 447 -14.37 25.21 -38.32
C GLU A 447 -13.75 24.79 -39.66
N GLY A 448 -14.25 25.34 -40.76
CA GLY A 448 -13.70 25.11 -42.10
C GLY A 448 -12.24 25.56 -42.22
N GLN A 449 -11.92 26.80 -41.83
CA GLN A 449 -10.54 27.32 -41.87
C GLN A 449 -9.58 26.56 -40.96
N LEU A 450 -10.02 26.17 -39.75
CA LEU A 450 -9.18 25.37 -38.85
C LEU A 450 -8.92 23.97 -39.43
N SER A 451 -9.94 23.35 -40.04
CA SER A 451 -9.79 22.03 -40.69
C SER A 451 -8.86 22.08 -41.90
N GLU A 452 -8.93 23.15 -42.71
CA GLU A 452 -8.02 23.37 -43.83
C GLU A 452 -6.59 23.64 -43.35
N LEU A 453 -6.43 24.34 -42.23
CA LEU A 453 -5.12 24.58 -41.63
C LEU A 453 -4.49 23.28 -41.11
N ASP A 454 -5.29 22.40 -40.52
CA ASP A 454 -4.83 21.07 -40.10
C ASP A 454 -4.47 20.17 -41.29
N LEU A 455 -5.21 20.24 -42.39
CA LEU A 455 -4.87 19.56 -43.65
C LEU A 455 -3.57 20.09 -44.26
N LEU A 456 -3.34 21.41 -44.19
CA LEU A 456 -2.09 22.02 -44.63
C LEU A 456 -0.92 21.50 -43.77
N PHE A 457 -1.09 21.46 -42.46
CA PHE A 457 -0.12 20.93 -41.50
C PHE A 457 0.15 19.42 -41.59
N ALA A 458 -0.74 18.66 -42.24
CA ALA A 458 -0.56 17.23 -42.46
C ALA A 458 0.28 16.94 -43.72
N ASN A 459 0.24 17.84 -44.70
CA ASN A 459 0.89 17.64 -46.00
C ASN A 459 2.17 18.47 -46.20
N LEU A 460 2.44 19.47 -45.35
CA LEU A 460 3.70 20.23 -45.38
C LEU A 460 4.83 19.50 -44.66
N GLU A 461 6.04 19.61 -45.21
CA GLU A 461 7.25 19.16 -44.54
C GLU A 461 7.57 20.04 -43.32
N PRO A 462 8.30 19.52 -42.30
CA PRO A 462 8.69 20.28 -41.12
C PRO A 462 9.37 21.62 -41.43
N GLU A 463 10.17 21.69 -42.48
CA GLU A 463 10.88 22.90 -42.91
C GLU A 463 9.91 23.95 -43.46
N ASP A 464 8.94 23.54 -44.28
CA ASP A 464 7.91 24.41 -44.83
C ASP A 464 6.98 25.00 -43.77
N VAL A 465 6.67 24.25 -42.70
CA VAL A 465 5.88 24.76 -41.57
C VAL A 465 6.64 25.88 -40.84
N THR A 466 7.96 25.76 -40.74
CA THR A 466 8.80 26.81 -40.13
C THR A 466 8.87 28.05 -41.02
N GLU A 467 8.92 27.87 -42.34
CA GLU A 467 8.95 28.95 -43.33
C GLU A 467 7.60 29.69 -43.35
N LEU A 468 6.49 28.95 -43.39
CA LEU A 468 5.13 29.49 -43.31
C LEU A 468 4.95 30.35 -42.06
N ARG A 469 5.42 29.89 -40.90
CA ARG A 469 5.37 30.67 -39.64
C ARG A 469 6.15 31.99 -39.77
N LYS A 470 7.36 31.96 -40.33
CA LYS A 470 8.22 33.15 -40.48
C LYS A 470 7.62 34.16 -41.47
N GLU A 471 7.09 33.69 -42.60
CA GLU A 471 6.44 34.55 -43.59
C GLU A 471 5.14 35.16 -43.02
N MET A 472 4.34 34.39 -42.29
CA MET A 472 3.12 34.90 -41.65
C MET A 472 3.40 35.92 -40.55
N GLU A 473 4.44 35.75 -39.74
CA GLU A 473 4.83 36.74 -38.74
C GLU A 473 5.37 38.03 -39.37
N SER A 474 6.19 37.91 -40.41
CA SER A 474 6.75 39.06 -41.10
C SER A 474 5.67 39.90 -41.79
N ASN A 475 4.64 39.24 -42.32
CA ASN A 475 3.52 39.89 -42.99
C ASN A 475 2.35 40.23 -42.06
N HIS A 476 2.41 39.87 -40.76
CA HIS A 476 1.37 40.17 -39.80
C HIS A 476 1.12 41.69 -39.65
N GLY A 477 2.19 42.49 -39.73
CA GLY A 477 2.11 43.95 -39.70
C GLY A 477 1.60 44.61 -40.99
N GLN A 478 1.47 43.86 -42.09
CA GLN A 478 1.02 44.36 -43.40
C GLN A 478 -0.50 44.22 -43.61
N GLY A 479 -1.22 43.69 -42.62
CA GLY A 479 -2.67 43.55 -42.64
C GLY A 479 -3.19 42.18 -43.07
N LYS A 480 -4.49 41.94 -42.85
CA LYS A 480 -5.18 40.66 -43.11
C LYS A 480 -4.96 40.09 -44.53
N PRO A 481 -4.98 40.90 -45.63
CA PRO A 481 -4.80 40.38 -46.98
C PRO A 481 -3.39 39.81 -47.24
N ALA A 482 -2.35 40.41 -46.65
CA ALA A 482 -0.96 39.96 -46.83
C ALA A 482 -0.74 38.60 -46.16
N VAL A 483 -1.28 38.42 -44.94
CA VAL A 483 -1.23 37.14 -44.22
C VAL A 483 -2.05 36.06 -44.94
N LYS A 484 -3.22 36.41 -45.50
CA LYS A 484 -4.05 35.50 -46.29
C LYS A 484 -3.32 35.02 -47.55
N ALA A 485 -2.62 35.92 -48.25
CA ALA A 485 -1.85 35.58 -49.45
C ALA A 485 -0.71 34.57 -49.20
N VAL A 486 -0.05 34.66 -48.04
CA VAL A 486 0.97 33.68 -47.62
C VAL A 486 0.36 32.30 -47.44
N ILE A 487 -0.76 32.19 -46.72
CA ILE A 487 -1.45 30.89 -46.51
C ILE A 487 -1.88 30.30 -47.86
N ILE A 488 -2.46 31.11 -48.76
CA ILE A 488 -2.88 30.65 -50.09
C ILE A 488 -1.67 30.13 -50.90
N ARG A 489 -0.52 30.81 -50.85
CA ARG A 489 0.70 30.39 -51.55
C ARG A 489 1.22 29.03 -51.05
N PHE A 490 1.18 28.80 -49.73
CA PHE A 490 1.57 27.50 -49.17
C PHE A 490 0.50 26.43 -49.39
N ALA A 491 -0.78 26.81 -49.38
CA ALA A 491 -1.88 25.91 -49.75
C ALA A 491 -1.78 25.49 -51.23
N SER A 492 -1.36 26.39 -52.13
CA SER A 492 -1.18 26.07 -53.55
C SER A 492 0.00 25.12 -53.79
N LYS A 493 1.08 25.22 -53.01
CA LYS A 493 2.18 24.24 -53.04
C LYS A 493 1.72 22.82 -52.70
N VAL A 494 0.68 22.69 -51.87
CA VAL A 494 0.10 21.40 -51.44
C VAL A 494 -1.04 20.95 -52.37
N SER A 495 -1.75 21.89 -53.01
CA SER A 495 -2.94 21.60 -53.83
C SER A 495 -2.65 20.90 -55.15
N ASP A 496 -1.42 20.93 -55.67
CA ASP A 496 -1.03 20.15 -56.85
C ASP A 496 -1.18 18.62 -56.62
N ALA A 497 -1.36 18.18 -55.36
CA ALA A 497 -1.70 16.82 -54.98
C ALA A 497 -3.20 16.56 -54.68
N ASN A 498 -4.03 17.61 -54.53
CA ASN A 498 -5.47 17.52 -54.22
C ASN A 498 -6.20 18.78 -54.72
N GLU A 499 -6.72 18.74 -55.94
CA GLU A 499 -7.50 19.85 -56.50
C GLU A 499 -8.83 20.02 -55.73
N GLY A 500 -9.03 21.21 -55.13
CA GLY A 500 -10.33 21.65 -54.57
C GLY A 500 -10.54 21.50 -53.06
N THR A 501 -9.51 21.22 -52.26
CA THR A 501 -9.64 21.05 -50.79
C THR A 501 -9.57 22.33 -49.95
N PHE A 502 -8.97 23.43 -50.44
CA PHE A 502 -8.84 24.68 -49.70
C PHE A 502 -9.87 25.71 -50.20
N LYS A 503 -11.09 25.68 -49.68
CA LYS A 503 -12.22 26.52 -50.10
C LYS A 503 -12.44 27.73 -49.20
N GLN A 504 -11.93 27.71 -47.97
CA GLN A 504 -12.14 28.76 -46.97
C GLN A 504 -10.99 29.77 -46.92
N PHE A 505 -9.79 29.37 -47.33
CA PHE A 505 -8.65 30.28 -47.49
C PHE A 505 -8.54 30.93 -48.87
N VAL A 506 -9.14 30.35 -49.92
CA VAL A 506 -9.14 30.89 -51.30
C VAL A 506 -10.18 31.98 -51.46
#